data_AF-A0A1X1BK94-F1
#
_entry.id   AF-A0A1X1BK94-F1
#
_cell.length_a   1.000
_cell.length_b   1.000
_cell.length_c   1.000
_cell.angle_alpha   90.00
_cell.angle_beta   90.00
_cell.angle_gamma   90.00
#
_symmetry.space_group_name_H-M   'P 1'
#
loop_
_entity.id
_entity.type
_entity.pdbx_description
1 polymer ?
#
loop_
_entity_poly.entity_id
_entity_poly.type
_entity_poly.pdbx_seq_one_letter_code
_entity_poly.pdbx_strand_id
1 'polypeptide(L)'
;MVVHAFRSFGSEPRCLRETRLFGSRNRLKGARRTHRNRPKKTTPAKIYPSPTLYYGNIQDYYGAPREYYAIPCADTLEVMRSDTMLRMIHMLKSGITADELIHEYEVDPTFRSSLEGVLQRLRNIATGQGCDVTRDLVIFFERVIERPRENPHFVDRAYTLKRLQEFWKRREFVRYRGLFKRVFWRMREVAAKMEYAGVTLDDFRNPALWWRYGVFKGLPRSSMVDNYRIKHKIALESDIRDFYFIDADTQEVRCILDPGADGCKRIRIESLDNRVIDRMANDLRNLGVFPTGEWHTMNMSRVDELQRECSSDDSQRAYAIRDFYLTHKYPGYQVVDDPYYLESLVNHKYRTKTLERDLAVKYDNWIRSGARRPTPRPVGTKYQQIAIWKRLSRNQRRRLVQEFLYPRRTAPTTK
;
A
#
# COMPACT_ATOMS: atom_id res chain seq x y z
N MET A 1 54.79 22.76 -18.58
CA MET A 1 54.48 22.62 -17.15
C MET A 1 53.57 21.42 -16.96
N VAL A 2 54.14 20.26 -16.65
CA VAL A 2 53.41 19.02 -16.33
C VAL A 2 53.98 18.53 -15.01
N VAL A 3 53.13 18.41 -14.01
CA VAL A 3 53.48 18.08 -12.63
C VAL A 3 53.73 16.58 -12.51
N HIS A 4 54.92 16.25 -11.99
CA HIS A 4 55.35 14.91 -11.61
C HIS A 4 54.46 14.31 -10.50
N ALA A 5 53.98 13.08 -10.70
CA ALA A 5 53.52 12.21 -9.63
C ALA A 5 54.58 11.13 -9.39
N PHE A 6 55.34 11.30 -8.30
CA PHE A 6 56.23 10.28 -7.74
C PHE A 6 55.39 9.12 -7.18
N ARG A 7 55.61 7.89 -7.68
CA ARG A 7 55.32 6.66 -6.94
C ARG A 7 56.64 6.01 -6.56
N SER A 8 56.98 6.14 -5.29
CA SER A 8 58.05 5.46 -4.60
C SER A 8 57.85 3.94 -4.64
N PHE A 9 58.79 3.25 -5.29
CA PHE A 9 58.97 1.81 -5.18
C PHE A 9 59.52 1.47 -3.79
N GLY A 10 58.64 0.96 -2.92
CA GLY A 10 59.03 0.32 -1.67
C GLY A 10 59.63 -1.05 -1.96
N SER A 11 60.92 -1.19 -1.65
CA SER A 11 61.71 -2.42 -1.69
C SER A 11 61.21 -3.44 -0.67
N GLU A 12 60.58 -4.52 -1.11
CA GLU A 12 60.42 -5.72 -0.31
C GLU A 12 61.74 -6.51 -0.23
N PRO A 13 62.05 -7.14 0.91
CA PRO A 13 63.31 -7.86 1.10
C PRO A 13 63.34 -9.06 0.16
N ARG A 14 64.38 -9.11 -0.69
CA ARG A 14 64.71 -10.28 -1.51
C ARG A 14 65.05 -11.43 -0.57
N CYS A 15 64.04 -12.21 -0.22
CA CYS A 15 64.20 -13.51 0.38
C CYS A 15 65.07 -14.33 -0.57
N LEU A 16 66.28 -14.67 -0.14
CA LEU A 16 67.22 -15.54 -0.84
C LEU A 16 66.48 -16.85 -1.16
N ARG A 17 65.92 -16.94 -2.37
CA ARG A 17 65.45 -18.23 -2.89
C ARG A 17 66.70 -19.05 -3.13
N GLU A 18 66.99 -19.94 -2.19
CA GLU A 18 67.69 -21.18 -2.50
C GLU A 18 67.10 -21.70 -3.81
N THR A 19 67.85 -21.60 -4.90
CA THR A 19 67.57 -22.33 -6.13
C THR A 19 67.74 -23.81 -5.80
N ARG A 20 66.72 -24.40 -5.18
CA ARG A 20 66.65 -25.83 -4.95
C ARG A 20 66.70 -26.48 -6.32
N LEU A 21 67.82 -27.17 -6.58
CA LEU A 21 68.03 -27.97 -7.77
C LEU A 21 66.80 -28.88 -7.96
N PHE A 22 66.02 -28.64 -9.01
CA PHE A 22 64.77 -29.36 -9.30
C PHE A 22 64.99 -30.84 -9.69
N GLY A 23 66.24 -31.33 -9.68
CA GLY A 23 66.61 -32.69 -10.07
C GLY A 23 66.05 -33.79 -9.15
N SER A 24 65.79 -33.49 -7.88
CA SER A 24 65.26 -34.48 -6.92
C SER A 24 63.73 -34.63 -6.92
N ARG A 25 63.00 -33.80 -7.69
CA ARG A 25 61.54 -33.83 -7.72
C ARG A 25 61.02 -34.52 -8.99
N ASN A 26 60.35 -35.66 -8.79
CA ASN A 26 59.67 -36.37 -9.86
C ASN A 26 58.63 -35.48 -10.53
N ARG A 27 58.75 -35.31 -11.86
CA ARG A 27 57.76 -34.59 -12.66
C ARG A 27 56.47 -35.41 -12.71
N LEU A 28 55.34 -34.76 -12.44
CA LEU A 28 54.03 -35.37 -12.67
C LEU A 28 53.80 -35.50 -14.17
N LYS A 29 53.68 -36.73 -14.67
CA LYS A 29 53.36 -37.06 -16.07
C LYS A 29 52.03 -37.81 -16.14
N GLY A 30 51.43 -37.85 -17.34
CA GLY A 30 50.20 -38.59 -17.62
C GLY A 30 49.03 -38.21 -16.71
N ALA A 31 48.30 -39.22 -16.23
CA ALA A 31 47.11 -39.08 -15.40
C ALA A 31 47.34 -38.24 -14.12
N ARG A 32 48.54 -38.29 -13.54
CA ARG A 32 48.88 -37.50 -12.35
C ARG A 32 48.95 -35.99 -12.63
N ARG A 33 49.39 -35.59 -13.83
CA ARG A 33 49.41 -34.18 -14.25
C ARG A 33 48.00 -33.68 -14.52
N THR A 34 47.19 -34.46 -15.24
CA THR A 34 45.81 -34.10 -15.55
C THR A 34 44.94 -34.04 -14.30
N HIS A 35 45.07 -34.99 -13.36
CA HIS A 35 44.32 -34.95 -12.10
C HIS A 35 44.62 -33.69 -11.25
N ARG A 36 45.88 -33.24 -11.27
CA ARG A 36 46.31 -32.02 -10.58
C ARG A 36 45.83 -30.76 -11.27
N ASN A 37 45.92 -30.70 -12.60
CA ASN A 37 45.65 -29.49 -13.38
C ASN A 37 44.23 -29.42 -13.95
N ARG A 38 43.37 -30.41 -13.71
CA ARG A 38 41.98 -30.35 -14.20
C ARG A 38 41.25 -29.16 -13.58
N PRO A 39 40.43 -28.42 -14.36
CA PRO A 39 39.65 -27.33 -13.82
C PRO A 39 38.66 -27.87 -12.77
N LYS A 40 38.66 -27.24 -11.60
CA LYS A 40 37.75 -27.57 -10.49
C LYS A 40 37.08 -26.28 -10.04
N LYS A 41 35.77 -26.34 -9.79
CA LYS A 41 35.06 -25.29 -9.05
C LYS A 41 35.50 -25.41 -7.59
N THR A 42 36.33 -24.48 -7.12
CA THR A 42 36.86 -24.49 -5.73
C THR A 42 36.07 -23.59 -4.79
N THR A 43 35.24 -22.69 -5.33
CA THR A 43 34.45 -21.72 -4.56
C THR A 43 33.02 -22.22 -4.32
N PRO A 44 32.53 -22.27 -3.07
CA PRO A 44 31.17 -22.76 -2.76
C PRO A 44 30.07 -22.09 -3.59
N ALA A 45 30.15 -20.78 -3.82
CA ALA A 45 29.18 -20.03 -4.64
C ALA A 45 29.10 -20.50 -6.11
N LYS A 46 30.20 -21.01 -6.69
CA LYS A 46 30.21 -21.57 -8.05
C LYS A 46 29.81 -23.04 -8.11
N ILE A 47 29.92 -23.75 -6.99
CA ILE A 47 29.50 -25.15 -6.81
C ILE A 47 27.98 -25.23 -6.70
N TYR A 48 27.37 -24.27 -6.00
CA TYR A 48 25.92 -24.20 -5.80
C TYR A 48 25.29 -22.96 -6.48
N PRO A 49 25.36 -22.82 -7.82
CA PRO A 49 24.52 -21.83 -8.49
C PRO A 49 23.08 -22.33 -8.38
N SER A 50 22.22 -21.63 -7.66
CA SER A 50 20.78 -21.84 -7.81
C SER A 50 20.38 -21.40 -9.23
N PRO A 51 19.52 -22.15 -9.94
CA PRO A 51 18.92 -21.64 -11.16
C PRO A 51 18.27 -20.28 -10.86
N THR A 52 18.34 -19.36 -11.82
CA THR A 52 17.70 -18.05 -11.69
C THR A 52 16.22 -18.28 -11.40
N LEU A 53 15.74 -17.80 -10.26
CA LEU A 53 14.32 -17.82 -9.94
C LEU A 53 13.63 -16.82 -10.85
N TYR A 54 13.07 -17.30 -11.96
CA TYR A 54 12.09 -16.54 -12.71
C TYR A 54 10.82 -16.53 -11.89
N TYR A 55 10.42 -15.35 -11.42
CA TYR A 55 9.03 -15.15 -11.01
C TYR A 55 8.20 -15.32 -12.28
N GLY A 56 7.41 -16.39 -12.38
CA GLY A 56 6.45 -16.52 -13.46
C GLY A 56 5.63 -15.23 -13.53
N ASN A 57 5.41 -14.71 -14.74
CA ASN A 57 4.64 -13.48 -14.89
C ASN A 57 3.27 -13.73 -14.24
N ILE A 58 2.86 -12.89 -13.30
CA ILE A 58 1.59 -13.08 -12.58
C ILE A 58 0.41 -13.07 -13.58
N GLN A 59 0.59 -12.39 -14.71
CA GLN A 59 -0.35 -12.39 -15.83
C GLN A 59 -0.46 -13.73 -16.56
N ASP A 60 0.53 -14.63 -16.46
CA ASP A 60 0.49 -15.96 -17.10
C ASP A 60 -0.41 -16.95 -16.33
N TYR A 61 -0.71 -16.69 -15.05
CA TYR A 61 -1.40 -17.67 -14.20
C TYR A 61 -2.73 -17.20 -13.60
N TYR A 62 -2.94 -15.88 -13.42
CA TYR A 62 -4.17 -15.36 -12.83
C TYR A 62 -4.95 -14.52 -13.84
N GLY A 63 -5.99 -15.11 -14.43
CA GLY A 63 -6.83 -14.44 -15.42
C GLY A 63 -6.28 -14.45 -16.85
N ALA A 64 -5.21 -15.22 -17.12
CA ALA A 64 -4.86 -15.55 -18.50
C ALA A 64 -6.09 -16.17 -19.18
N PRO A 65 -6.49 -15.68 -20.36
CA PRO A 65 -7.61 -16.26 -21.09
C PRO A 65 -7.31 -17.73 -21.38
N ARG A 66 -8.32 -18.59 -21.26
CA ARG A 66 -8.16 -20.01 -21.58
C ARG A 66 -7.75 -20.13 -23.05
N GLU A 67 -6.87 -21.08 -23.37
CA GLU A 67 -6.42 -21.35 -24.75
C GLU A 67 -7.59 -21.67 -25.69
N TYR A 68 -8.65 -22.28 -25.14
CA TYR A 68 -9.90 -22.54 -25.84
C TYR A 68 -11.09 -22.33 -24.90
N TYR A 69 -12.20 -21.86 -25.47
CA TYR A 69 -13.50 -21.84 -24.81
C TYR A 69 -14.32 -23.00 -25.35
N ALA A 70 -14.65 -23.96 -24.50
CA ALA A 70 -15.60 -25.00 -24.86
C ALA A 70 -16.99 -24.38 -25.00
N ILE A 71 -17.59 -24.56 -26.17
CA ILE A 71 -18.94 -24.06 -26.48
C ILE A 71 -19.93 -25.17 -26.08
N PRO A 72 -21.06 -24.84 -25.42
CA PRO A 72 -22.10 -25.82 -25.14
C PRO A 72 -22.75 -26.32 -26.44
N CYS A 73 -23.54 -27.39 -26.34
CA CYS A 73 -24.28 -27.93 -27.48
C CYS A 73 -25.26 -26.90 -28.07
N ALA A 74 -25.65 -27.12 -29.34
CA ALA A 74 -26.50 -26.19 -30.10
C ALA A 74 -27.83 -25.90 -29.39
N ASP A 75 -28.46 -26.93 -28.83
CA ASP A 75 -29.72 -26.80 -28.09
C ASP A 75 -29.59 -25.91 -26.85
N THR A 76 -28.48 -26.03 -26.13
CA THR A 76 -28.17 -25.13 -25.02
C THR A 76 -28.01 -23.70 -25.50
N LEU A 77 -27.35 -23.47 -26.64
CA LEU A 77 -27.22 -22.11 -27.20
C LEU A 77 -28.57 -21.51 -27.58
N GLU A 78 -29.51 -22.31 -28.08
CA GLU A 78 -30.88 -21.86 -28.37
C GLU A 78 -31.60 -21.43 -27.09
N VAL A 79 -31.51 -22.23 -26.02
CA VAL A 79 -32.09 -21.88 -24.71
C VAL A 79 -31.45 -20.61 -24.13
N MET A 80 -30.14 -20.46 -24.28
CA MET A 80 -29.40 -19.27 -23.83
C MET A 80 -29.76 -17.99 -24.61
N ARG A 81 -30.32 -18.12 -25.82
CA ARG A 81 -30.81 -17.01 -26.64
C ARG A 81 -32.25 -16.61 -26.33
N SER A 82 -32.93 -17.30 -25.42
CA SER A 82 -34.27 -16.91 -24.97
C SER A 82 -34.25 -15.53 -24.30
N ASP A 83 -35.32 -14.74 -24.48
CA ASP A 83 -35.43 -13.38 -23.94
C ASP A 83 -35.24 -13.34 -22.42
N THR A 84 -35.76 -14.35 -21.71
CA THR A 84 -35.61 -14.50 -20.26
C THR A 84 -34.14 -14.62 -19.86
N MET A 85 -33.37 -15.45 -20.57
CA MET A 85 -31.93 -15.60 -20.30
C MET A 85 -31.13 -14.38 -20.71
N LEU A 86 -31.49 -13.73 -21.82
CA LEU A 86 -30.85 -12.49 -22.26
C LEU A 86 -31.05 -11.36 -21.24
N ARG A 87 -32.25 -11.23 -20.67
CA ARG A 87 -32.53 -10.28 -19.57
C ARG A 87 -31.64 -10.57 -18.36
N MET A 88 -31.55 -11.83 -17.92
CA MET A 88 -30.67 -12.23 -16.81
C MET A 88 -29.20 -11.91 -17.10
N ILE A 89 -28.70 -12.30 -18.27
CA ILE A 89 -27.30 -12.04 -18.67
C ILE A 89 -27.02 -10.54 -18.72
N HIS A 90 -27.97 -9.73 -19.20
CA HIS A 90 -27.84 -8.29 -19.22
C HIS A 90 -27.70 -7.72 -17.80
N MET A 91 -28.52 -8.18 -16.85
CA MET A 91 -28.44 -7.77 -15.44
C MET A 91 -27.10 -8.18 -14.79
N LEU A 92 -26.60 -9.37 -15.08
CA LEU A 92 -25.28 -9.81 -14.61
C LEU A 92 -24.15 -8.97 -15.23
N LYS A 93 -24.27 -8.61 -16.52
CA LYS A 93 -23.29 -7.76 -17.21
C LYS A 93 -23.29 -6.32 -16.71
N SER A 94 -24.44 -5.77 -16.35
CA SER A 94 -24.54 -4.43 -15.77
C SER A 94 -23.98 -4.36 -14.34
N GLY A 95 -23.77 -5.51 -13.69
CA GLY A 95 -23.13 -5.61 -12.38
C GLY A 95 -24.12 -5.57 -11.21
N ILE A 96 -25.31 -6.17 -11.40
CA ILE A 96 -26.30 -6.32 -10.34
C ILE A 96 -25.74 -7.05 -9.12
N THR A 97 -26.19 -6.67 -7.93
CA THR A 97 -25.87 -7.37 -6.68
C THR A 97 -26.87 -8.50 -6.39
N ALA A 98 -26.49 -9.43 -5.51
CA ALA A 98 -27.38 -10.51 -5.10
C ALA A 98 -28.69 -10.01 -4.46
N ASP A 99 -28.63 -8.92 -3.68
CA ASP A 99 -29.81 -8.35 -3.03
C ASP A 99 -30.74 -7.65 -4.03
N GLU A 100 -30.18 -6.93 -5.01
CA GLU A 100 -30.96 -6.34 -6.11
C GLU A 100 -31.61 -7.41 -6.99
N LEU A 101 -30.91 -8.51 -7.27
CA LEU A 101 -31.47 -9.63 -8.04
C LEU A 101 -32.63 -10.31 -7.31
N ILE A 102 -32.53 -10.45 -5.98
CA ILE A 102 -33.63 -10.97 -5.16
C ILE A 102 -34.81 -10.01 -5.18
N HIS A 103 -34.56 -8.70 -5.06
CA HIS A 103 -35.61 -7.71 -5.16
C HIS A 103 -36.34 -7.77 -6.51
N GLU A 104 -35.62 -7.95 -7.60
CA GLU A 104 -36.21 -8.15 -8.94
C GLU A 104 -37.06 -9.42 -9.02
N TYR A 105 -36.65 -10.51 -8.35
CA TYR A 105 -37.48 -11.73 -8.26
C TYR A 105 -38.75 -11.54 -7.42
N GLU A 106 -38.71 -10.65 -6.41
CA GLU A 106 -39.87 -10.31 -5.59
C GLU A 106 -40.84 -9.40 -6.36
N VAL A 107 -40.32 -8.48 -7.17
CA VAL A 107 -41.12 -7.56 -8.01
C VAL A 107 -41.74 -8.29 -9.19
N ASP A 108 -41.00 -9.18 -9.85
CA ASP A 108 -41.46 -9.95 -11.01
C ASP A 108 -41.33 -11.47 -10.75
N PRO A 109 -42.30 -12.09 -10.06
CA PRO A 109 -42.28 -13.53 -9.80
C PRO A 109 -42.44 -14.37 -11.07
N THR A 110 -43.02 -13.80 -12.14
CA THR A 110 -43.18 -14.50 -13.42
C THR A 110 -41.85 -14.69 -14.13
N PHE A 111 -40.95 -13.70 -14.01
CA PHE A 111 -39.58 -13.81 -14.49
C PHE A 111 -38.81 -14.92 -13.77
N ARG A 112 -38.91 -15.00 -12.44
CA ARG A 112 -38.27 -16.09 -11.67
C ARG A 112 -38.78 -17.47 -12.08
N SER A 113 -40.10 -17.66 -12.14
CA SER A 113 -40.68 -18.94 -12.56
C SER A 113 -40.26 -19.33 -13.99
N SER A 114 -40.14 -18.34 -14.89
CA SER A 114 -39.65 -18.57 -16.26
C SER A 114 -38.19 -19.02 -16.29
N LEU A 115 -37.34 -18.42 -15.44
CA LEU A 115 -35.93 -18.83 -15.28
C LEU A 115 -35.78 -20.23 -14.72
N GLU A 116 -36.60 -20.60 -13.72
CA GLU A 116 -36.64 -21.96 -13.18
C GLU A 116 -37.04 -22.98 -14.26
N GLY A 117 -38.01 -22.64 -15.11
CA GLY A 117 -38.38 -23.44 -16.28
C GLY A 117 -37.24 -23.60 -17.28
N VAL A 118 -36.48 -22.52 -17.55
CA VAL A 118 -35.29 -22.58 -18.40
C VAL A 118 -34.18 -23.43 -17.78
N LEU A 119 -33.92 -23.30 -16.48
CA LEU A 119 -32.94 -24.11 -15.76
C LEU A 119 -33.27 -25.60 -15.84
N GLN A 120 -34.56 -25.97 -15.75
CA GLN A 120 -34.98 -27.34 -15.91
C GLN A 120 -34.77 -27.87 -17.34
N ARG A 121 -34.98 -27.03 -18.37
CA ARG A 121 -34.64 -27.39 -19.75
C ARG A 121 -33.14 -27.63 -19.93
N LEU A 122 -32.29 -26.76 -19.35
CA LEU A 122 -30.84 -26.94 -19.38
C LEU A 122 -30.39 -28.22 -18.66
N ARG A 123 -31.03 -28.58 -17.53
CA ARG A 123 -30.79 -29.85 -16.83
C ARG A 123 -31.08 -31.04 -17.75
N ASN A 124 -32.21 -31.03 -18.45
CA ASN A 124 -32.60 -32.10 -19.36
C ASN A 124 -31.64 -32.24 -20.55
N ILE A 125 -31.14 -31.12 -21.10
CA ILE A 125 -30.15 -31.14 -22.19
C ILE A 125 -28.81 -31.68 -21.68
N ALA A 126 -28.35 -31.23 -20.50
CA ALA A 126 -27.09 -31.67 -19.91
C ALA A 126 -27.05 -33.19 -19.67
N THR A 127 -28.16 -33.77 -19.18
CA THR A 127 -28.27 -35.21 -18.93
C THR A 127 -28.51 -36.00 -20.21
N GLY A 128 -29.39 -35.51 -21.10
CA GLY A 128 -29.75 -36.20 -22.34
C GLY A 128 -28.61 -36.28 -23.35
N GLN A 129 -27.79 -35.23 -23.46
CA GLN A 129 -26.68 -35.16 -24.42
C GLN A 129 -25.31 -35.42 -23.79
N GLY A 130 -25.23 -35.58 -22.46
CA GLY A 130 -23.98 -35.79 -21.75
C GLY A 130 -22.97 -34.64 -21.89
N CYS A 131 -23.45 -33.40 -22.09
CA CYS A 131 -22.60 -32.24 -22.35
C CYS A 131 -22.07 -31.63 -21.03
N ASP A 132 -20.77 -31.77 -20.76
CA ASP A 132 -20.13 -31.25 -19.55
C ASP A 132 -20.21 -29.71 -19.44
N VAL A 133 -20.06 -28.99 -20.56
CA VAL A 133 -20.16 -27.52 -20.58
C VAL A 133 -21.56 -27.06 -20.19
N THR A 134 -22.60 -27.74 -20.66
CA THR A 134 -23.99 -27.45 -20.28
C THR A 134 -24.21 -27.77 -18.81
N ARG A 135 -23.61 -28.84 -18.28
CA ARG A 135 -23.66 -29.18 -16.85
C ARG A 135 -23.05 -28.06 -15.99
N ASP A 136 -21.90 -27.52 -16.39
CA ASP A 136 -21.28 -26.39 -15.68
C ASP A 136 -22.16 -25.13 -15.70
N LEU A 137 -22.82 -24.84 -16.83
CA LEU A 137 -23.78 -23.74 -16.93
C LEU A 137 -24.99 -23.94 -16.03
N VAL A 138 -25.52 -25.16 -15.92
CA VAL A 138 -26.59 -25.50 -14.98
C VAL A 138 -26.16 -25.19 -13.55
N ILE A 139 -24.97 -25.64 -13.14
CA ILE A 139 -24.45 -25.37 -11.78
C ILE A 139 -24.30 -23.86 -11.54
N PHE A 140 -23.83 -23.11 -12.54
CA PHE A 140 -23.73 -21.65 -12.45
C PHE A 140 -25.11 -21.00 -12.24
N PHE A 141 -26.08 -21.30 -13.12
CA PHE A 141 -27.40 -20.68 -13.06
C PHE A 141 -28.23 -21.14 -11.87
N GLU A 142 -28.08 -22.38 -11.42
CA GLU A 142 -28.68 -22.87 -10.18
C GLU A 142 -28.25 -22.02 -8.98
N ARG A 143 -26.95 -21.69 -8.88
CA ARG A 143 -26.43 -20.83 -7.80
C ARG A 143 -26.94 -19.39 -7.89
N VAL A 144 -27.14 -18.87 -9.09
CA VAL A 144 -27.65 -17.51 -9.34
C VAL A 144 -29.17 -17.40 -9.12
N ILE A 145 -29.94 -18.40 -9.55
CA ILE A 145 -31.40 -18.38 -9.53
C ILE A 145 -31.93 -18.86 -8.17
N GLU A 146 -31.49 -20.02 -7.70
CA GLU A 146 -32.06 -20.63 -6.49
C GLU A 146 -31.49 -20.00 -5.20
N ARG A 147 -30.20 -19.68 -5.18
CA ARG A 147 -29.49 -19.22 -3.96
C ARG A 147 -28.54 -18.03 -4.15
N PRO A 148 -29.03 -16.89 -4.69
CA PRO A 148 -28.20 -15.71 -4.94
C PRO A 148 -27.51 -15.15 -3.67
N ARG A 149 -28.18 -15.20 -2.51
CA ARG A 149 -27.65 -14.72 -1.21
C ARG A 149 -26.51 -15.58 -0.66
N GLU A 150 -26.56 -16.89 -0.85
CA GLU A 150 -25.49 -17.81 -0.42
C GLU A 150 -24.28 -17.72 -1.35
N ASN A 151 -24.52 -17.37 -2.62
CA ASN A 151 -23.55 -17.39 -3.69
C ASN A 151 -23.34 -16.01 -4.37
N PRO A 152 -23.09 -14.93 -3.61
CA PRO A 152 -23.04 -13.57 -4.15
C PRO A 152 -21.90 -13.35 -5.15
N HIS A 153 -20.85 -14.17 -5.08
CA HIS A 153 -19.70 -14.13 -5.99
C HIS A 153 -20.01 -14.57 -7.42
N PHE A 154 -21.13 -15.26 -7.65
CA PHE A 154 -21.62 -15.60 -9.00
C PHE A 154 -22.46 -14.50 -9.63
N VAL A 155 -22.98 -13.57 -8.82
CA VAL A 155 -23.88 -12.48 -9.26
C VAL A 155 -23.12 -11.16 -9.37
N ASP A 156 -22.47 -10.76 -8.27
CA ASP A 156 -21.78 -9.48 -8.18
C ASP A 156 -20.36 -9.60 -8.75
N ARG A 157 -20.15 -8.98 -9.92
CA ARG A 157 -18.84 -8.90 -10.60
C ARG A 157 -17.75 -8.29 -9.72
N ALA A 158 -18.10 -7.35 -8.85
CA ALA A 158 -17.19 -6.68 -7.94
C ALA A 158 -17.06 -7.40 -6.58
N TYR A 159 -17.74 -8.54 -6.37
CA TYR A 159 -17.76 -9.22 -5.08
C TYR A 159 -16.36 -9.55 -4.56
N THR A 160 -15.48 -10.10 -5.40
CA THR A 160 -14.12 -10.47 -5.01
C THR A 160 -13.32 -9.26 -4.56
N LEU A 161 -13.47 -8.13 -5.27
CA LEU A 161 -12.84 -6.86 -4.92
C LEU A 161 -13.42 -6.28 -3.63
N LYS A 162 -14.75 -6.27 -3.47
CA LYS A 162 -15.42 -5.85 -2.23
C LYS A 162 -14.95 -6.68 -1.04
N ARG A 163 -14.87 -8.00 -1.21
CA ARG A 163 -14.43 -8.93 -0.16
C ARG A 163 -12.96 -8.76 0.19
N LEU A 164 -12.12 -8.54 -0.81
CA LEU A 164 -10.71 -8.21 -0.62
C LEU A 164 -10.60 -6.89 0.16
N GLN A 165 -11.37 -5.86 -0.22
CA GLN A 165 -11.39 -4.56 0.45
C GLN A 165 -11.84 -4.68 1.91
N GLU A 166 -12.86 -5.49 2.21
CA GLU A 166 -13.28 -5.78 3.58
C GLU A 166 -12.18 -6.47 4.39
N PHE A 167 -11.51 -7.46 3.80
CA PHE A 167 -10.40 -8.15 4.44
C PHE A 167 -9.26 -7.17 4.78
N TRP A 168 -8.90 -6.29 3.84
CA TRP A 168 -7.91 -5.24 4.07
C TRP A 168 -8.35 -4.27 5.15
N LYS A 169 -9.59 -3.78 5.13
CA LYS A 169 -10.16 -2.90 6.16
C LYS A 169 -10.07 -3.55 7.55
N ARG A 170 -10.46 -4.83 7.69
CA ARG A 170 -10.37 -5.56 8.96
C ARG A 170 -8.92 -5.71 9.43
N ARG A 171 -8.02 -6.11 8.54
CA ARG A 171 -6.59 -6.28 8.84
C ARG A 171 -5.96 -4.96 9.26
N GLU A 172 -6.30 -3.88 8.57
CA GLU A 172 -5.84 -2.55 8.89
C GLU A 172 -6.36 -2.07 10.25
N PHE A 173 -7.65 -2.27 10.53
CA PHE A 173 -8.24 -1.93 11.81
C PHE A 173 -7.52 -2.62 12.98
N VAL A 174 -7.24 -3.92 12.86
CA VAL A 174 -6.51 -4.69 13.89
C VAL A 174 -5.10 -4.12 14.10
N ARG A 175 -4.39 -3.82 13.00
CA ARG A 175 -3.05 -3.23 13.04
C ARG A 175 -3.04 -1.84 13.67
N TYR A 176 -3.97 -0.97 13.25
CA TYR A 176 -4.16 0.36 13.82
C TYR A 176 -4.43 0.27 15.31
N ARG A 177 -5.39 -0.55 15.75
CA ARG A 177 -5.72 -0.73 17.16
C ARG A 177 -4.53 -1.21 17.98
N GLY A 178 -3.72 -2.14 17.44
CA GLY A 178 -2.50 -2.61 18.06
C GLY A 178 -1.44 -1.51 18.20
N LEU A 179 -1.24 -0.71 17.16
CA LEU A 179 -0.35 0.45 17.16
C LEU A 179 -0.82 1.49 18.18
N PHE A 180 -2.07 1.91 18.09
CA PHE A 180 -2.71 2.88 18.96
C PHE A 180 -2.58 2.51 20.44
N LYS A 181 -2.83 1.24 20.81
CA LYS A 181 -2.61 0.75 22.18
C LYS A 181 -1.16 0.92 22.63
N ARG A 182 -0.17 0.61 21.78
CA ARG A 182 1.26 0.74 22.10
C ARG A 182 1.67 2.21 22.27
N VAL A 183 1.26 3.07 21.35
CA VAL A 183 1.58 4.51 21.39
C VAL A 183 0.92 5.16 22.61
N PHE A 184 -0.33 4.83 22.90
CA PHE A 184 -1.01 5.34 24.09
C PHE A 184 -0.35 4.86 25.39
N TRP A 185 0.12 3.62 25.45
CA TRP A 185 0.88 3.13 26.60
C TRP A 185 2.18 3.91 26.79
N ARG A 186 2.90 4.16 25.69
CA ARG A 186 4.10 5.00 25.69
C ARG A 186 3.81 6.43 26.12
N MET A 187 2.72 7.01 25.64
CA MET A 187 2.26 8.35 26.02
C MET A 187 2.10 8.48 27.54
N ARG A 188 1.47 7.49 28.19
CA ARG A 188 1.32 7.46 29.66
C ARG A 188 2.65 7.34 30.39
N GLU A 189 3.59 6.54 29.87
CA GLU A 189 4.94 6.45 30.45
C GLU A 189 5.70 7.78 30.36
N VAL A 190 5.58 8.49 29.23
CA VAL A 190 6.21 9.78 29.03
C VAL A 190 5.55 10.83 29.91
N ALA A 191 4.21 10.91 29.91
CA ALA A 191 3.45 11.84 30.74
C ALA A 191 3.84 11.72 32.24
N ALA A 192 3.91 10.50 32.77
CA ALA A 192 4.33 10.27 34.16
C ALA A 192 5.77 10.69 34.46
N LYS A 193 6.68 10.61 33.46
CA LYS A 193 8.05 11.12 33.60
C LYS A 193 8.11 12.64 33.55
N MET A 194 7.27 13.27 32.72
CA MET A 194 7.20 14.73 32.61
C MET A 194 6.57 15.32 33.88
N GLU A 195 5.56 14.67 34.43
CA GLU A 195 4.98 14.99 35.74
C GLU A 195 6.02 14.98 36.85
N TYR A 196 6.88 13.95 36.89
CA TYR A 196 8.01 13.91 37.84
C TYR A 196 9.03 15.05 37.61
N ALA A 197 9.18 15.50 36.36
CA ALA A 197 10.05 16.62 35.99
C ALA A 197 9.39 18.01 36.18
N GLY A 198 8.15 18.07 36.68
CA GLY A 198 7.45 19.32 36.99
C GLY A 198 6.49 19.84 35.89
N VAL A 199 6.25 19.09 34.82
CA VAL A 199 5.25 19.45 33.79
C VAL A 199 3.90 18.86 34.18
N THR A 200 2.84 19.67 34.26
CA THR A 200 1.52 19.14 34.64
C THR A 200 0.96 18.22 33.55
N LEU A 201 0.07 17.30 33.94
CA LEU A 201 -0.59 16.41 32.98
C LEU A 201 -1.48 17.18 31.98
N ASP A 202 -2.00 18.33 32.39
CA ASP A 202 -2.77 19.23 31.52
C ASP A 202 -1.86 19.96 30.52
N ASP A 203 -0.66 20.40 30.92
CA ASP A 203 0.32 20.96 29.99
C ASP A 203 0.76 19.91 28.96
N PHE A 204 0.90 18.65 29.40
CA PHE A 204 1.21 17.53 28.53
C PHE A 204 0.09 17.19 27.52
N ARG A 205 -1.07 17.86 27.57
CA ARG A 205 -2.13 17.72 26.55
C ARG A 205 -1.72 18.23 25.18
N ASN A 206 -0.74 19.13 25.09
CA ASN A 206 -0.29 19.70 23.82
C ASN A 206 0.43 18.66 22.93
N PRO A 207 -0.06 18.38 21.71
CA PRO A 207 0.56 17.44 20.78
C PRO A 207 2.01 17.76 20.42
N ALA A 208 2.42 19.04 20.46
CA ALA A 208 3.80 19.44 20.21
C ALA A 208 4.77 18.79 21.21
N LEU A 209 4.36 18.63 22.47
CA LEU A 209 5.16 17.96 23.49
C LEU A 209 5.28 16.46 23.22
N TRP A 210 4.26 15.84 22.60
CA TRP A 210 4.31 14.41 22.27
C TRP A 210 5.38 14.11 21.22
N TRP A 211 5.51 14.99 20.23
CA TRP A 211 6.59 14.93 19.25
C TRP A 211 7.96 15.20 19.88
N ARG A 212 8.07 16.25 20.69
CA ARG A 212 9.32 16.64 21.36
C ARG A 212 9.86 15.55 22.28
N TYR A 213 9.01 14.92 23.08
CA TYR A 213 9.38 13.89 24.04
C TYR A 213 9.27 12.45 23.50
N GLY A 214 9.03 12.30 22.20
CA GLY A 214 9.16 11.03 21.50
C GLY A 214 8.08 10.01 21.82
N VAL A 215 6.83 10.44 22.06
CA VAL A 215 5.65 9.55 22.10
C VAL A 215 5.53 8.77 20.79
N PHE A 216 5.83 9.44 19.66
CA PHE A 216 5.78 8.87 18.31
C PHE A 216 7.11 8.32 17.79
N LYS A 217 8.14 8.14 18.64
CA LYS A 217 9.50 7.74 18.20
C LYS A 217 9.55 6.44 17.36
N GLY A 218 8.56 5.57 17.49
CA GLY A 218 8.47 4.32 16.71
C GLY A 218 7.64 4.40 15.42
N LEU A 219 7.17 5.58 15.03
CA LEU A 219 6.36 5.80 13.83
C LEU A 219 7.21 6.42 12.71
N PRO A 220 6.97 6.03 11.44
CA PRO A 220 7.52 6.76 10.31
C PRO A 220 6.93 8.18 10.28
N ARG A 221 7.76 9.17 9.95
CA ARG A 221 7.25 10.51 9.60
C ARG A 221 6.66 10.43 8.20
N SER A 222 5.37 10.65 8.08
CA SER A 222 4.67 10.76 6.80
C SER A 222 4.54 12.24 6.45
N SER A 223 5.09 12.66 5.32
CA SER A 223 4.83 13.99 4.74
C SER A 223 3.71 13.94 3.70
N MET A 224 2.97 12.83 3.59
CA MET A 224 2.00 12.63 2.51
C MET A 224 0.88 13.67 2.52
N VAL A 225 0.29 13.96 3.70
CA VAL A 225 -0.75 14.97 3.85
C VAL A 225 -0.21 16.37 3.55
N ASP A 226 0.97 16.68 4.08
CA ASP A 226 1.62 17.99 3.87
C ASP A 226 1.93 18.19 2.38
N ASN A 227 2.49 17.17 1.72
CA ASN A 227 2.76 17.18 0.29
C ASN A 227 1.47 17.30 -0.52
N TYR A 228 0.40 16.58 -0.15
CA TYR A 228 -0.90 16.69 -0.82
C TYR A 228 -1.43 18.13 -0.75
N ARG A 229 -1.42 18.72 0.45
CA ARG A 229 -1.88 20.11 0.66
C ARG A 229 -1.03 21.11 -0.11
N ILE A 230 0.28 20.91 -0.17
CA ILE A 230 1.16 21.74 -0.99
C ILE A 230 0.78 21.59 -2.46
N LYS A 231 0.69 20.36 -2.99
CA LYS A 231 0.34 20.12 -4.40
C LYS A 231 -0.99 20.76 -4.80
N HIS A 232 -1.99 20.67 -3.93
CA HIS A 232 -3.34 21.13 -4.21
C HIS A 232 -3.67 22.50 -3.61
N LYS A 233 -2.64 23.29 -3.25
CA LYS A 233 -2.80 24.56 -2.53
C LYS A 233 -3.74 25.52 -3.24
N ILE A 234 -3.55 25.74 -4.54
CA ILE A 234 -4.40 26.65 -5.33
C ILE A 234 -5.86 26.20 -5.32
N ALA A 235 -6.12 24.91 -5.50
CA ALA A 235 -7.47 24.36 -5.50
C ALA A 235 -8.14 24.34 -4.11
N LEU A 236 -7.35 24.38 -3.03
CA LEU A 236 -7.84 24.50 -1.66
C LEU A 236 -8.10 25.95 -1.25
N GLU A 237 -7.29 26.89 -1.74
CA GLU A 237 -7.38 28.32 -1.42
C GLU A 237 -8.39 29.08 -2.30
N SER A 238 -8.70 28.56 -3.49
CA SER A 238 -9.59 29.21 -4.48
C SER A 238 -10.53 28.21 -5.14
N ASP A 239 -11.67 28.67 -5.69
CA ASP A 239 -12.55 27.80 -6.47
C ASP A 239 -11.85 27.39 -7.76
N ILE A 240 -11.40 26.14 -7.80
CA ILE A 240 -10.66 25.59 -8.93
C ILE A 240 -11.45 25.64 -10.23
N ARG A 241 -12.79 25.72 -10.19
CA ARG A 241 -13.61 25.82 -11.40
C ARG A 241 -13.43 27.14 -12.15
N ASP A 242 -12.97 28.17 -11.45
CA ASP A 242 -12.78 29.50 -12.03
C ASP A 242 -11.32 29.71 -12.48
N PHE A 243 -10.46 28.69 -12.33
CA PHE A 243 -9.04 28.75 -12.63
C PHE A 243 -8.74 29.15 -14.08
N TYR A 244 -9.50 28.60 -15.03
CA TYR A 244 -9.62 29.16 -16.37
C TYR A 244 -10.99 29.82 -16.53
N PHE A 245 -11.01 30.94 -17.22
CA PHE A 245 -12.23 31.67 -17.53
C PHE A 245 -12.14 32.29 -18.93
N ILE A 246 -13.29 32.60 -19.52
CA ILE A 246 -13.34 33.38 -20.75
C ILE A 246 -13.45 34.85 -20.37
N ASP A 247 -12.55 35.67 -20.89
CA ASP A 247 -12.62 37.12 -20.71
C ASP A 247 -13.77 37.70 -21.56
N ALA A 248 -14.70 38.41 -20.94
CA ALA A 248 -15.90 38.89 -21.61
C ALA A 248 -15.58 39.88 -22.75
N ASP A 249 -14.51 40.65 -22.59
CA ASP A 249 -14.14 41.73 -23.52
C ASP A 249 -13.36 41.20 -24.73
N THR A 250 -12.46 40.23 -24.51
CA THR A 250 -11.58 39.69 -25.55
C THR A 250 -12.04 38.34 -26.12
N GLN A 251 -12.97 37.65 -25.45
CA GLN A 251 -13.41 36.28 -25.79
C GLN A 251 -12.26 35.25 -25.83
N GLU A 252 -11.16 35.56 -25.15
CA GLU A 252 -10.00 34.69 -24.99
C GLU A 252 -10.06 33.90 -23.68
N VAL A 253 -9.48 32.70 -23.66
CA VAL A 253 -9.37 31.87 -22.46
C VAL A 253 -8.15 32.31 -21.66
N ARG A 254 -8.37 32.84 -20.46
CA ARG A 254 -7.34 33.29 -19.53
C ARG A 254 -7.29 32.43 -18.28
N CYS A 255 -6.12 32.39 -17.64
CA CYS A 255 -5.91 31.75 -16.34
C CYS A 255 -5.87 32.80 -15.23
N ILE A 256 -6.31 32.46 -14.00
CA ILE A 256 -6.20 33.35 -12.82
C ILE A 256 -4.74 33.78 -12.56
N LEU A 257 -3.77 32.93 -12.92
CA LEU A 257 -2.35 33.21 -12.75
C LEU A 257 -1.74 34.04 -13.89
N ASP A 258 -2.51 34.39 -14.92
CA ASP A 258 -2.01 35.22 -16.02
C ASP A 258 -1.92 36.69 -15.57
N PRO A 259 -0.91 37.45 -16.02
CA PRO A 259 -0.74 38.85 -15.64
C PRO A 259 -1.96 39.69 -16.08
N GLY A 260 -2.57 40.41 -15.13
CA GLY A 260 -3.75 41.24 -15.38
C GLY A 260 -5.10 40.52 -15.27
N ALA A 261 -5.14 39.25 -14.88
CA ALA A 261 -6.37 38.46 -14.74
C ALA A 261 -7.36 38.96 -13.66
N ASP A 262 -6.91 39.78 -12.71
CA ASP A 262 -7.76 40.36 -11.66
C ASP A 262 -8.67 41.49 -12.15
N GLY A 263 -8.32 42.13 -13.27
CA GLY A 263 -9.12 43.20 -13.88
C GLY A 263 -10.15 42.74 -14.91
N CYS A 264 -10.13 41.46 -15.30
CA CYS A 264 -11.01 40.93 -16.36
C CYS A 264 -12.40 40.59 -15.85
N LYS A 265 -13.43 40.83 -16.67
CA LYS A 265 -14.79 40.35 -16.42
C LYS A 265 -14.87 38.87 -16.81
N ARG A 266 -14.96 38.00 -15.80
CA ARG A 266 -14.84 36.54 -15.96
C ARG A 266 -16.18 35.91 -16.36
N ILE A 267 -16.18 35.15 -17.46
CA ILE A 267 -17.25 34.22 -17.81
C ILE A 267 -16.80 32.81 -17.43
N ARG A 268 -17.61 32.14 -16.60
CA ARG A 268 -17.31 30.80 -16.09
C ARG A 268 -17.38 29.76 -17.22
N ILE A 269 -16.47 28.79 -17.19
CA ILE A 269 -16.45 27.67 -18.12
C ILE A 269 -17.40 26.58 -17.61
N GLU A 270 -18.39 26.20 -18.43
CA GLU A 270 -19.34 25.13 -18.10
C GLU A 270 -18.89 23.78 -18.66
N SER A 271 -18.31 23.77 -19.86
CA SER A 271 -17.77 22.58 -20.55
C SER A 271 -16.34 22.80 -21.06
N LEU A 272 -15.57 21.71 -21.10
CA LEU A 272 -14.21 21.72 -21.67
C LEU A 272 -14.29 21.74 -23.20
N ASP A 273 -14.46 22.93 -23.77
CA ASP A 273 -14.44 23.14 -25.22
C ASP A 273 -13.01 23.08 -25.78
N ASN A 274 -12.86 22.84 -27.08
CA ASN A 274 -11.56 22.72 -27.75
C ASN A 274 -10.64 23.93 -27.48
N ARG A 275 -11.19 25.16 -27.41
CA ARG A 275 -10.40 26.38 -27.12
C ARG A 275 -9.74 26.34 -25.73
N VAL A 276 -10.47 25.82 -24.74
CA VAL A 276 -9.99 25.66 -23.36
C VAL A 276 -8.94 24.56 -23.29
N ILE A 277 -9.22 23.43 -23.95
CA ILE A 277 -8.31 22.28 -24.06
C ILE A 277 -6.99 22.70 -24.71
N ASP A 278 -7.03 23.48 -25.79
CA ASP A 278 -5.85 23.97 -26.51
C ASP A 278 -5.03 24.94 -25.64
N ARG A 279 -5.70 25.85 -24.91
CA ARG A 279 -5.04 26.75 -23.95
C ARG A 279 -4.31 25.96 -22.85
N MET A 280 -4.99 24.98 -22.25
CA MET A 280 -4.41 24.11 -21.22
C MET A 280 -3.24 23.29 -21.76
N ALA A 281 -3.37 22.74 -22.96
CA ALA A 281 -2.31 21.97 -23.61
C ALA A 281 -1.06 22.82 -23.86
N ASN A 282 -1.23 24.08 -24.27
CA ASN A 282 -0.11 25.02 -24.44
C ASN A 282 0.56 25.36 -23.10
N ASP A 283 -0.21 25.61 -22.04
CA ASP A 283 0.37 25.86 -20.71
C ASP A 283 1.15 24.65 -20.19
N LEU A 284 0.60 23.44 -20.31
CA LEU A 284 1.31 22.22 -19.88
C LEU A 284 2.54 21.91 -20.74
N ARG A 285 2.54 22.30 -22.02
CA ARG A 285 3.73 22.22 -22.89
C ARG A 285 4.81 23.18 -22.41
N ASN A 286 4.45 24.43 -22.11
CA ASN A 286 5.38 25.43 -21.60
C ASN A 286 6.00 25.02 -20.25
N LEU A 287 5.24 24.32 -19.41
CA LEU A 287 5.70 23.76 -18.14
C LEU A 287 6.57 22.51 -18.30
N GLY A 288 6.69 21.96 -19.52
CA GLY A 288 7.49 20.77 -19.82
C GLY A 288 6.82 19.44 -19.46
N VAL A 289 5.52 19.42 -19.20
CA VAL A 289 4.76 18.17 -18.89
C VAL A 289 4.52 17.35 -20.16
N PHE A 290 4.22 18.02 -21.29
CA PHE A 290 3.98 17.40 -22.59
C PHE A 290 4.88 18.00 -23.69
N PRO A 291 6.16 17.58 -23.78
CA PRO A 291 7.11 18.16 -24.73
C PRO A 291 6.86 17.74 -26.19
N THR A 292 6.26 16.56 -26.43
CA THR A 292 6.19 15.91 -27.76
C THR A 292 4.85 16.06 -28.49
N GLY A 293 3.95 16.94 -28.03
CA GLY A 293 2.66 17.15 -28.72
C GLY A 293 1.60 16.05 -28.47
N GLU A 294 1.81 15.15 -27.50
CA GLU A 294 0.89 14.07 -27.07
C GLU A 294 -0.33 14.56 -26.26
N TRP A 295 -0.67 15.84 -26.35
CA TRP A 295 -1.69 16.50 -25.54
C TRP A 295 -3.10 15.93 -25.80
N HIS A 296 -3.33 15.30 -26.96
CA HIS A 296 -4.60 14.64 -27.29
C HIS A 296 -4.98 13.50 -26.32
N THR A 297 -4.01 12.93 -25.59
CA THR A 297 -4.30 11.92 -24.55
C THR A 297 -4.61 12.52 -23.17
N MET A 298 -4.27 13.80 -22.94
CA MET A 298 -4.42 14.53 -21.66
C MET A 298 -4.16 13.66 -20.42
N ASN A 299 -3.07 12.89 -20.44
CA ASN A 299 -2.72 12.04 -19.30
C ASN A 299 -2.17 12.88 -18.14
N MET A 300 -3.07 13.38 -17.29
CA MET A 300 -2.74 14.23 -16.15
C MET A 300 -1.88 13.56 -15.08
N SER A 301 -1.63 12.24 -15.16
CA SER A 301 -0.68 11.57 -14.27
C SER A 301 0.74 12.09 -14.45
N ARG A 302 1.10 12.60 -15.64
CA ARG A 302 2.44 13.15 -15.93
C ARG A 302 2.76 14.42 -15.15
N VAL A 303 1.76 15.10 -14.59
CA VAL A 303 2.00 16.23 -13.67
C VAL A 303 2.78 15.77 -12.43
N ASP A 304 2.57 14.54 -11.97
CA ASP A 304 3.35 13.96 -10.87
C ASP A 304 4.78 13.52 -11.28
N GLU A 305 5.10 13.50 -12.58
CA GLU A 305 6.45 13.22 -13.10
C GLU A 305 7.33 14.47 -13.16
N LEU A 306 6.78 15.67 -12.91
CA LEU A 306 7.56 16.87 -12.69
C LEU A 306 8.48 16.61 -11.49
N GLN A 307 9.75 16.25 -11.74
CA GLN A 307 10.78 16.00 -10.73
C GLN A 307 11.21 17.29 -9.99
N ARG A 308 10.32 18.28 -9.93
CA ARG A 308 10.51 19.59 -9.32
C ARG A 308 9.94 19.58 -7.91
N GLU A 309 10.34 20.55 -7.11
CA GLU A 309 9.72 20.75 -5.80
C GLU A 309 8.23 21.06 -5.96
N CYS A 310 7.39 20.41 -5.15
CA CYS A 310 5.93 20.57 -5.22
C CYS A 310 5.51 22.02 -4.97
N SER A 311 6.30 22.79 -4.22
CA SER A 311 6.04 24.21 -3.88
C SER A 311 6.45 25.20 -4.96
N SER A 312 7.13 24.78 -6.04
CA SER A 312 7.51 25.70 -7.11
C SER A 312 6.29 26.21 -7.88
N ASP A 313 6.34 27.46 -8.35
CA ASP A 313 5.23 28.11 -9.06
C ASP A 313 4.78 27.30 -10.29
N ASP A 314 5.74 26.74 -11.04
CA ASP A 314 5.47 25.88 -12.19
C ASP A 314 4.73 24.59 -11.80
N SER A 315 5.14 23.94 -10.71
CA SER A 315 4.46 22.74 -10.19
C SER A 315 3.05 23.09 -9.71
N GLN A 316 2.89 24.21 -9.00
CA GLN A 316 1.59 24.70 -8.54
C GLN A 316 0.64 24.96 -9.70
N ARG A 317 1.12 25.64 -10.75
CA ARG A 317 0.37 25.88 -11.99
C ARG A 317 -0.02 24.54 -12.63
N ALA A 318 0.90 23.58 -12.74
CA ALA A 318 0.61 22.28 -13.33
C ALA A 318 -0.46 21.48 -12.53
N TYR A 319 -0.38 21.49 -11.20
CA TYR A 319 -1.38 20.84 -10.34
C TYR A 319 -2.75 21.52 -10.44
N ALA A 320 -2.80 22.85 -10.47
CA ALA A 320 -4.06 23.57 -10.66
C ALA A 320 -4.71 23.27 -12.03
N ILE A 321 -3.92 23.20 -13.11
CA ILE A 321 -4.43 22.79 -14.43
C ILE A 321 -5.03 21.38 -14.39
N ARG A 322 -4.34 20.43 -13.74
CA ARG A 322 -4.85 19.07 -13.54
C ARG A 322 -6.16 19.08 -12.77
N ASP A 323 -6.24 19.80 -11.65
CA ASP A 323 -7.43 19.78 -10.80
C ASP A 323 -8.62 20.47 -11.48
N PHE A 324 -8.38 21.55 -12.23
CA PHE A 324 -9.39 22.18 -13.10
C PHE A 324 -9.92 21.18 -14.14
N TYR A 325 -9.02 20.47 -14.82
CA TYR A 325 -9.38 19.45 -15.82
C TYR A 325 -10.25 18.35 -15.21
N LEU A 326 -9.82 17.77 -14.09
CA LEU A 326 -10.49 16.66 -13.44
C LEU A 326 -11.87 17.07 -12.91
N THR A 327 -12.00 18.30 -12.39
CA THR A 327 -13.27 18.85 -11.91
C THR A 327 -14.33 18.93 -13.01
N HIS A 328 -13.95 19.28 -14.23
CA HIS A 328 -14.90 19.36 -15.35
C HIS A 328 -15.12 18.01 -16.04
N LYS A 329 -14.09 17.16 -16.11
CA LYS A 329 -14.20 15.84 -16.76
C LYS A 329 -14.95 14.80 -15.92
N TYR A 330 -14.83 14.89 -14.60
CA TYR A 330 -15.40 13.91 -13.67
C TYR A 330 -16.28 14.62 -12.63
N PRO A 331 -17.62 14.55 -12.74
CA PRO A 331 -18.54 15.27 -11.85
C PRO A 331 -18.38 14.97 -10.35
N GLY A 332 -17.83 13.81 -10.00
CA GLY A 332 -17.56 13.40 -8.61
C GLY A 332 -16.15 13.75 -8.10
N TYR A 333 -15.31 14.41 -8.90
CA TYR A 333 -13.97 14.79 -8.46
C TYR A 333 -14.02 16.01 -7.54
N GLN A 334 -13.35 15.90 -6.39
CA GLN A 334 -13.17 17.00 -5.45
C GLN A 334 -11.79 16.89 -4.80
N VAL A 335 -11.12 18.03 -4.65
CA VAL A 335 -9.90 18.13 -3.85
C VAL A 335 -10.26 17.99 -2.37
N VAL A 336 -9.60 17.08 -1.68
CA VAL A 336 -9.91 16.76 -0.28
C VAL A 336 -9.11 17.66 0.64
N ASP A 337 -9.78 18.51 1.42
CA ASP A 337 -9.12 19.32 2.45
C ASP A 337 -8.89 18.55 3.77
N ASP A 338 -9.79 17.61 4.11
CA ASP A 338 -9.74 16.90 5.39
C ASP A 338 -8.48 16.00 5.50
N PRO A 339 -7.53 16.33 6.39
CA PRO A 339 -6.30 15.57 6.55
C PRO A 339 -6.56 14.16 7.10
N TYR A 340 -7.64 13.96 7.86
CA TYR A 340 -7.98 12.66 8.41
C TYR A 340 -8.53 11.73 7.33
N TYR A 341 -9.36 12.26 6.42
CA TYR A 341 -9.80 11.52 5.24
C TYR A 341 -8.61 11.12 4.36
N LEU A 342 -7.68 12.03 4.09
CA LEU A 342 -6.47 11.73 3.33
C LEU A 342 -5.65 10.60 3.97
N GLU A 343 -5.45 10.65 5.28
CA GLU A 343 -4.76 9.58 6.01
C GLU A 343 -5.53 8.25 6.00
N SER A 344 -6.87 8.28 5.88
CA SER A 344 -7.69 7.07 5.78
C SER A 344 -7.40 6.24 4.51
N LEU A 345 -6.80 6.86 3.50
CA LEU A 345 -6.44 6.20 2.24
C LEU A 345 -5.06 5.49 2.30
N VAL A 346 -4.27 5.73 3.34
CA VAL A 346 -2.94 5.13 3.51
C VAL A 346 -2.88 4.18 4.71
N ASN A 347 -1.83 3.36 4.75
CA ASN A 347 -1.61 2.43 5.86
C ASN A 347 -1.55 3.14 7.21
N HIS A 348 -2.14 2.54 8.24
CA HIS A 348 -2.13 2.99 9.64
C HIS A 348 -0.78 3.53 10.20
N LYS A 349 0.37 3.08 9.71
CA LYS A 349 1.69 3.57 10.15
C LYS A 349 1.93 5.03 9.79
N TYR A 350 1.30 5.51 8.72
CA TYR A 350 1.44 6.84 8.17
C TYR A 350 0.32 7.78 8.62
N ARG A 351 -0.65 7.28 9.40
CA ARG A 351 -1.81 8.03 9.91
C ARG A 351 -1.48 8.83 11.17
N THR A 352 -0.49 9.70 11.09
CA THR A 352 0.04 10.42 12.25
C THR A 352 -0.95 11.42 12.83
N LYS A 353 -1.66 12.19 12.00
CA LYS A 353 -2.66 13.17 12.45
C LYS A 353 -3.88 12.50 13.05
N THR A 354 -4.34 11.41 12.44
CA THR A 354 -5.42 10.58 12.96
C THR A 354 -5.05 9.99 14.32
N LEU A 355 -3.81 9.50 14.47
CA LEU A 355 -3.30 9.02 15.75
C LEU A 355 -3.24 10.14 16.79
N GLU A 356 -2.77 11.33 16.44
CA GLU A 356 -2.77 12.49 17.35
C GLU A 356 -4.18 12.80 17.86
N ARG A 357 -5.15 12.93 16.96
CA ARG A 357 -6.56 13.20 17.31
C ARG A 357 -7.12 12.12 18.23
N ASP A 358 -7.00 10.86 17.84
CA ASP A 358 -7.55 9.75 18.61
C ASP A 358 -6.83 9.57 19.96
N LEU A 359 -5.54 9.89 20.03
CA LEU A 359 -4.78 9.90 21.28
C LEU A 359 -5.22 11.03 22.19
N ALA A 360 -5.50 12.23 21.67
CA ALA A 360 -6.02 13.35 22.44
C ALA A 360 -7.32 12.97 23.15
N VAL A 361 -8.29 12.42 22.40
CA VAL A 361 -9.57 11.94 22.96
C VAL A 361 -9.33 10.91 24.07
N LYS A 362 -8.42 9.97 23.84
CA LYS A 362 -8.13 8.92 24.82
C LYS A 362 -7.36 9.41 26.04
N TYR A 363 -6.49 10.40 25.85
CA TYR A 363 -5.72 11.04 26.91
C TYR A 363 -6.64 11.87 27.80
N ASP A 364 -7.55 12.63 27.23
CA ASP A 364 -8.57 13.39 27.96
C ASP A 364 -9.44 12.46 28.82
N ASN A 365 -9.89 11.35 28.25
CA ASN A 365 -10.64 10.33 29.00
C ASN A 365 -9.80 9.70 30.13
N TRP A 366 -8.48 9.56 29.93
CA TRP A 366 -7.59 9.05 30.95
C TRP A 366 -7.36 10.05 32.09
N ILE A 367 -7.19 11.34 31.79
CA ILE A 367 -7.13 12.40 32.81
C ILE A 367 -8.43 12.42 33.63
N ARG A 368 -9.60 12.43 32.97
CA ARG A 368 -10.91 12.39 33.62
C ARG A 368 -11.08 11.19 34.55
N SER A 369 -10.46 10.06 34.23
CA SER A 369 -10.47 8.84 35.07
C SER A 369 -9.50 8.87 36.27
N GLY A 370 -8.85 10.01 36.54
CA GLY A 370 -7.87 10.19 37.61
C GLY A 370 -6.46 9.74 37.24
N ALA A 371 -6.11 9.76 35.94
CA ALA A 371 -4.78 9.53 35.40
C ALA A 371 -4.01 8.34 36.02
N ARG A 372 -4.70 7.23 36.30
CA ARG A 372 -4.08 6.06 36.96
C ARG A 372 -2.82 5.64 36.22
N ARG A 373 -1.71 5.44 36.93
CA ARG A 373 -0.46 4.95 36.33
C ARG A 373 -0.68 3.58 35.67
N PRO A 374 0.00 3.28 34.55
CA PRO A 374 -0.06 1.94 34.00
C PRO A 374 0.47 0.98 35.05
N THR A 375 -0.38 0.06 35.51
CA THR A 375 0.08 -1.05 36.33
C THR A 375 1.13 -1.80 35.50
N PRO A 376 2.32 -2.08 36.07
CA PRO A 376 3.31 -2.87 35.35
C PRO A 376 2.64 -4.17 34.93
N ARG A 377 2.83 -4.57 33.66
CA ARG A 377 2.26 -5.83 33.18
C ARG A 377 2.67 -6.93 34.16
N PRO A 378 1.74 -7.77 34.64
CA PRO A 378 2.10 -8.89 35.49
C PRO A 378 3.17 -9.68 34.73
N VAL A 379 4.34 -9.78 35.35
CA VAL A 379 5.44 -10.51 34.76
C VAL A 379 4.98 -11.97 34.70
N GLY A 380 4.88 -12.54 33.50
CA GLY A 380 4.52 -13.95 33.36
C GLY A 380 5.44 -14.80 34.22
N THR A 381 4.93 -15.90 34.79
CA THR A 381 5.64 -16.76 35.76
C THR A 381 7.09 -17.07 35.34
N LYS A 382 7.31 -17.32 34.04
CA LYS A 382 8.65 -17.53 33.44
C LYS A 382 9.67 -16.42 33.71
N TYR A 383 9.24 -15.15 33.81
CA TYR A 383 10.13 -14.00 33.94
C TYR A 383 10.11 -13.37 35.33
N GLN A 384 9.29 -13.88 36.26
CA GLN A 384 9.14 -13.31 37.60
C GLN A 384 10.46 -13.30 38.36
N GLN A 385 11.23 -14.39 38.29
CA GLN A 385 12.54 -14.49 38.92
C GLN A 385 13.54 -13.48 38.34
N ILE A 386 13.53 -13.25 37.03
CA ILE A 386 14.38 -12.24 36.38
C ILE A 386 13.96 -10.82 36.79
N ALA A 387 12.67 -10.57 36.95
CA ALA A 387 12.17 -9.28 37.43
C ALA A 387 12.55 -9.04 38.91
N ILE A 388 12.42 -10.05 39.78
CA ILE A 388 12.90 -10.01 41.16
C ILE A 388 14.41 -9.76 41.18
N TRP A 389 15.17 -10.50 40.36
CA TRP A 389 16.61 -10.34 40.20
C TRP A 389 17.00 -8.92 39.79
N LYS A 390 16.31 -8.32 38.82
CA LYS A 390 16.59 -6.94 38.37
C LYS A 390 16.15 -5.86 39.35
N ARG A 391 15.22 -6.14 40.27
CA ARG A 391 14.86 -5.24 41.36
C ARG A 391 15.94 -5.13 42.43
N LEU A 392 16.79 -6.14 42.57
CA LEU A 392 17.91 -6.11 43.50
C LEU A 392 18.99 -5.13 43.03
N SER A 393 19.61 -4.45 43.99
CA SER A 393 20.75 -3.57 43.73
C SER A 393 21.90 -4.34 43.08
N ARG A 394 22.78 -3.63 42.35
CA ARG A 394 23.93 -4.27 41.66
C ARG A 394 24.81 -5.08 42.62
N ASN A 395 24.95 -4.61 43.86
CA ASN A 395 25.74 -5.27 44.89
C ASN A 395 25.05 -6.50 45.47
N GLN A 396 23.74 -6.45 45.70
CA GLN A 396 22.96 -7.62 46.14
C GLN A 396 22.98 -8.74 45.09
N ARG A 397 22.84 -8.40 43.80
CA ARG A 397 22.98 -9.39 42.72
C ARG A 397 24.35 -10.04 42.70
N ARG A 398 25.42 -9.25 42.82
CA ARG A 398 26.80 -9.78 42.87
C ARG A 398 27.01 -10.72 44.06
N ARG A 399 26.51 -10.35 45.24
CA ARG A 399 26.59 -11.16 46.45
C ARG A 399 25.88 -12.51 46.28
N LEU A 400 24.65 -12.49 45.77
CA LEU A 400 23.89 -13.72 45.51
C LEU A 400 24.56 -14.61 44.44
N VAL A 401 25.10 -14.03 43.36
CA VAL A 401 25.86 -14.81 42.37
C VAL A 401 27.08 -15.47 43.01
N GLN A 402 27.81 -14.75 43.86
CA GLN A 402 28.97 -15.32 44.57
C GLN A 402 28.55 -16.44 45.52
N GLU A 403 27.43 -16.27 46.24
CA GLU A 403 26.88 -17.27 47.15
C GLU A 403 26.41 -18.55 46.42
N PHE A 404 25.82 -18.41 45.23
CA PHE A 404 25.36 -19.55 44.42
C PHE A 404 26.46 -20.24 43.61
N LEU A 405 27.42 -19.49 43.05
CA LEU A 405 28.52 -20.06 42.26
C LEU A 405 29.65 -20.61 43.13
N TYR A 406 29.84 -20.02 44.31
CA TYR A 406 30.86 -20.42 45.27
C TYR A 406 30.22 -20.59 46.65
N PRO A 407 29.37 -21.62 46.82
CA PRO A 407 28.80 -21.91 48.13
C PRO A 407 29.96 -22.13 49.10
N ARG A 408 30.03 -21.31 50.14
CA ARG A 408 31.01 -21.49 51.21
C ARG A 408 30.81 -22.90 51.73
N ARG A 409 31.87 -23.74 51.70
CA ARG A 409 31.86 -25.04 52.39
C ARG A 409 31.43 -24.77 53.82
N THR A 410 30.24 -25.21 54.20
CA THR A 410 29.85 -25.27 55.60
C THR A 410 30.89 -26.14 56.28
N ALA A 411 31.67 -25.55 57.18
CA ALA A 411 32.58 -26.32 58.02
C ALA A 411 31.76 -27.43 58.70
N PRO A 412 32.27 -28.67 58.78
CA PRO A 412 31.55 -29.73 59.46
C PRO A 412 31.32 -29.27 60.89
N THR A 413 30.04 -29.27 61.30
CA THR A 413 29.64 -29.18 62.69
C THR A 413 30.37 -30.27 63.46
N THR A 414 31.43 -29.89 64.18
CA THR A 414 31.98 -30.71 65.25
C THR A 414 30.92 -30.83 66.33
N LYS A 415 30.74 -32.07 66.79
CA LYS A 415 29.76 -32.56 67.76
C LYS A 415 29.44 -31.62 68.91
#